data_AF-A0A2S9I8E2-F1
#
_entry.id   AF-A0A2S9I8E2-F1
#
_cell.length_a   1.000
_cell.length_b   1.000
_cell.length_c   1.000
_cell.angle_alpha   90.00
_cell.angle_beta   90.00
_cell.angle_gamma   90.00
#
_symmetry.space_group_name_H-M   'P 1'
#
loop_
_entity.id
_entity.type
_entity.pdbx_description
1 polymer ?
#
loop_
_entity_poly.entity_id
_entity_poly.type
_entity_poly.pdbx_seq_one_letter_code
_entity_poly.pdbx_strand_id
1 'polypeptide(L)'
;SQTLLAASSTLGNVLNRMEDGYYQFTDSADADAIGQLLYSPYGTYDPRAKFGRKSISFYGHSFEGNNQKLSGDLYTLTGLKVYNFARSGAISRSIALRNDAYRLKYTPSGGVVPASGSVDFAEADSGPLQIVGNVAVADQLQVTFAGVRGYVMWDGSKMTFTRAVAGDAVAVTQAAELIVLPYTSVVTSSVPVGTHYPGTHEAVYVLWIGRNNISNLAQIQYDLVAIVERMRSQHKRFVLCPEFTQTTETTGTTGYNNVYAVNAMYKSLYPENYCQIDGVDLLQNFRSHYNPALPDDVTAYNAGTVPPSLLNTGDTLHPNNAGIAINAAFINQFLIKKGWN
;
A
#
# COMPACT_ATOMS: atom_id res chain seq x y z
N SER A 1 9.16 -9.71 30.35
CA SER A 1 8.57 -8.50 29.74
C SER A 1 8.61 -7.30 30.67
N GLN A 2 8.26 -7.41 31.97
CA GLN A 2 8.35 -6.28 32.93
C GLN A 2 9.78 -5.75 33.19
N THR A 3 10.80 -6.61 33.13
CA THR A 3 12.20 -6.23 33.37
C THR A 3 12.80 -5.32 32.27
N LEU A 4 12.25 -5.34 31.05
CA LEU A 4 12.67 -4.48 29.93
C LEU A 4 12.10 -3.06 30.06
N LEU A 5 10.92 -2.90 30.66
CA LEU A 5 10.27 -1.61 30.85
C LEU A 5 10.88 -0.80 32.00
N ALA A 6 11.46 -1.47 32.99
CA ALA A 6 12.04 -0.84 34.19
C ALA A 6 13.39 -0.13 33.95
N ALA A 7 13.99 -0.27 32.76
CA ALA A 7 15.32 0.25 32.44
C ALA A 7 15.33 1.41 31.43
N SER A 8 14.19 1.78 30.84
CA SER A 8 14.12 2.88 29.86
C SER A 8 13.71 4.19 30.53
N SER A 9 14.47 5.25 30.28
CA SER A 9 14.18 6.60 30.78
C SER A 9 13.06 7.32 30.02
N THR A 10 12.59 6.76 28.89
CA THR A 10 11.57 7.37 28.03
C THR A 10 10.19 6.74 28.20
N LEU A 11 10.11 5.62 28.90
CA LEU A 11 8.86 4.89 29.11
C LEU A 11 8.15 5.37 30.38
N GLY A 12 6.84 5.56 30.27
CA GLY A 12 6.00 6.01 31.37
C GLY A 12 4.59 5.44 31.31
N ASN A 13 3.79 5.72 32.34
CA ASN A 13 2.35 5.44 32.38
C ASN A 13 1.98 4.00 31.99
N VAL A 14 2.76 3.01 32.46
CA VAL A 14 2.50 1.60 32.15
C VAL A 14 1.19 1.17 32.81
N LEU A 15 0.21 0.78 32.00
CA LEU A 15 -1.07 0.24 32.44
C LEU A 15 -1.21 -1.20 31.94
N ASN A 16 -1.44 -2.11 32.87
CA ASN A 16 -1.70 -3.51 32.56
C ASN A 16 -3.15 -3.70 32.09
N ARG A 17 -3.34 -4.34 30.94
CA ARG A 17 -4.64 -4.69 30.35
C ARG A 17 -4.72 -6.21 30.19
N MET A 18 -4.56 -6.94 31.31
CA MET A 18 -4.50 -8.41 31.33
C MET A 18 -5.70 -9.06 30.66
N GLU A 19 -6.91 -8.52 30.88
CA GLU A 19 -8.14 -9.00 30.26
C GLU A 19 -8.12 -8.92 28.73
N ASP A 20 -7.37 -7.98 28.16
CA ASP A 20 -7.22 -7.82 26.71
C ASP A 20 -5.94 -8.49 26.15
N GLY A 21 -5.11 -9.09 27.00
CA GLY A 21 -3.87 -9.76 26.59
C GLY A 21 -2.68 -8.85 26.24
N TYR A 22 -2.71 -7.56 26.59
CA TYR A 22 -1.61 -6.62 26.36
C TYR A 22 -1.34 -5.68 27.55
N TYR A 23 -0.22 -4.97 27.53
CA TYR A 23 0.00 -3.78 28.36
C TYR A 23 0.18 -2.56 27.47
N GLN A 24 -0.22 -1.39 27.98
CA GLN A 24 -0.03 -0.11 27.30
C GLN A 24 0.91 0.78 28.10
N PHE A 25 1.58 1.70 27.41
CA PHE A 25 2.55 2.59 28.01
C PHE A 25 2.80 3.78 27.09
N THR A 26 3.33 4.87 27.64
CA THR A 26 3.80 6.01 26.84
C THR A 26 5.30 5.90 26.60
N ASP A 27 5.76 6.26 25.40
CA ASP A 27 7.20 6.38 25.09
C ASP A 27 7.50 7.76 24.48
N SER A 28 8.19 8.61 25.24
CA SER A 28 8.53 9.95 24.77
C SER A 28 9.55 9.98 23.63
N ALA A 29 10.24 8.86 23.35
CA ALA A 29 11.11 8.74 22.19
C ALA A 29 10.33 8.50 20.89
N ASP A 30 9.12 7.93 20.94
CA ASP A 30 8.28 7.66 19.77
C ASP A 30 7.33 8.82 19.48
N ALA A 31 7.90 9.94 19.01
CA ALA A 31 7.15 11.16 18.70
C ALA A 31 6.13 10.99 17.55
N ASP A 32 6.28 9.95 16.73
CA ASP A 32 5.40 9.66 15.60
C ASP A 32 4.12 8.93 16.04
N ALA A 33 4.13 8.21 17.17
CA ALA A 33 2.95 7.59 17.74
C ALA A 33 1.98 8.66 18.29
N ILE A 34 0.70 8.56 17.94
CA ILE A 34 -0.31 9.51 18.41
C ILE A 34 -0.45 9.41 19.94
N GLY A 35 -0.24 10.55 20.61
CA GLY A 35 -0.21 10.64 22.07
C GLY A 35 0.95 9.87 22.72
N GLN A 36 1.96 9.46 21.94
CA GLN A 36 3.06 8.60 22.37
C GLN A 36 2.59 7.28 23.01
N LEU A 37 1.33 6.90 22.77
CA LEU A 37 0.69 5.77 23.44
C LEU A 37 0.88 4.49 22.63
N LEU A 38 1.61 3.58 23.22
CA LEU A 38 1.95 2.28 22.66
C LEU A 38 1.24 1.17 23.43
N TYR A 39 1.10 0.02 22.78
CA TYR A 39 0.70 -1.22 23.43
C TYR A 39 1.56 -2.38 22.93
N SER A 40 1.71 -3.41 23.75
CA SER A 40 2.45 -4.62 23.40
C SER A 40 1.79 -5.85 24.04
N PRO A 41 1.70 -6.99 23.33
CA PRO A 41 1.29 -8.26 23.90
C PRO A 41 2.18 -8.67 25.08
N TYR A 42 1.66 -9.44 26.04
CA TYR A 42 2.46 -9.89 27.19
C TYR A 42 3.56 -10.90 26.85
N GLY A 43 3.32 -11.76 25.84
CA GLY A 43 4.22 -12.86 25.47
C GLY A 43 5.46 -12.43 24.67
N THR A 44 5.40 -11.29 23.98
CA THR A 44 6.48 -10.79 23.13
C THR A 44 6.50 -9.27 23.20
N TYR A 45 7.68 -8.68 23.44
CA TYR A 45 7.84 -7.24 23.35
C TYR A 45 7.76 -6.82 21.87
N ASP A 46 6.58 -6.35 21.46
CA ASP A 46 6.28 -5.91 20.10
C ASP A 46 5.43 -4.62 20.20
N PRO A 47 6.08 -3.48 20.50
CA PRO A 47 5.39 -2.22 20.72
C PRO A 47 4.69 -1.74 19.44
N ARG A 48 3.47 -1.26 19.61
CA ARG A 48 2.57 -0.81 18.53
C ARG A 48 1.92 0.50 18.89
N ALA A 49 1.82 1.43 17.95
CA ALA A 49 1.07 2.66 18.17
C ALA A 49 -0.43 2.35 18.33
N LYS A 50 -0.98 2.64 19.50
CA LYS A 50 -2.36 2.30 19.85
C LYS A 50 -3.38 2.97 18.93
N PHE A 51 -3.20 4.28 18.76
CA PHE A 51 -4.01 5.12 17.86
C PHE A 51 -3.38 5.30 16.47
N GLY A 52 -2.30 4.57 16.19
CA GLY A 52 -1.51 4.68 14.98
C GLY A 52 -0.50 5.85 14.98
N ARG A 53 0.15 6.05 13.85
CA ARG A 53 1.24 7.01 13.63
C ARG A 53 0.82 8.23 12.82
N LYS A 54 1.53 9.35 13.01
CA LYS A 54 1.36 10.61 12.26
C LYS A 54 2.05 10.54 10.89
N SER A 55 1.58 9.63 10.05
CA SER A 55 2.13 9.39 8.72
C SER A 55 1.08 8.75 7.81
N ILE A 56 1.33 8.85 6.50
CA ILE A 56 0.55 8.19 5.47
C ILE A 56 1.42 7.15 4.78
N SER A 57 0.87 5.97 4.51
CA SER A 57 1.49 4.94 3.67
C SER A 57 0.63 4.68 2.44
N PHE A 58 1.23 4.76 1.25
CA PHE A 58 0.56 4.41 0.01
C PHE A 58 0.82 2.96 -0.34
N TYR A 59 -0.26 2.23 -0.62
CA TYR A 59 -0.21 0.88 -1.18
C TYR A 59 -1.20 0.81 -2.34
N GLY A 60 -0.65 0.77 -3.55
CA GLY A 60 -1.49 0.81 -4.72
C GLY A 60 -0.77 0.61 -6.04
N HIS A 61 -1.55 0.76 -7.11
CA HIS A 61 -1.09 0.66 -8.49
C HIS A 61 -0.63 2.03 -9.03
N SER A 62 -0.66 2.21 -10.35
CA SER A 62 -0.13 3.35 -11.11
C SER A 62 -0.59 4.74 -10.65
N PHE A 63 -1.73 4.85 -9.96
CA PHE A 63 -2.26 6.15 -9.48
C PHE A 63 -1.41 6.72 -8.35
N GLU A 64 -0.70 5.85 -7.63
CA GLU A 64 0.24 6.17 -6.56
C GLU A 64 1.69 5.85 -6.97
N GLY A 65 1.88 4.72 -7.66
CA GLY A 65 3.21 4.15 -7.96
C GLY A 65 4.05 4.90 -8.99
N ASN A 66 3.45 5.81 -9.76
CA ASN A 66 4.15 6.74 -10.66
C ASN A 66 3.93 8.22 -10.26
N ASN A 67 3.28 8.47 -9.13
CA ASN A 67 2.68 9.76 -8.84
C ASN A 67 3.31 10.44 -7.62
N GLN A 68 4.45 11.09 -7.87
CA GLN A 68 5.13 11.89 -6.86
C GLN A 68 4.28 13.10 -6.44
N LYS A 69 3.48 13.64 -7.37
CA LYS A 69 2.65 14.83 -7.12
C LYS A 69 1.53 14.55 -6.11
N LEU A 70 0.82 13.43 -6.21
CA LEU A 70 -0.23 13.07 -5.24
C LEU A 70 0.35 13.00 -3.82
N SER A 71 1.49 12.34 -3.67
CA SER A 71 2.17 12.26 -2.37
C SER A 71 2.62 13.63 -1.85
N GLY A 72 3.09 14.52 -2.74
CA GLY A 72 3.53 15.87 -2.36
C GLY A 72 2.37 16.81 -2.03
N ASP A 73 1.27 16.73 -2.77
CA ASP A 73 0.05 17.49 -2.51
C ASP A 73 -0.55 17.06 -1.17
N LEU A 74 -0.64 15.75 -0.88
CA LEU A 74 -1.12 15.25 0.41
C LEU A 74 -0.19 15.66 1.57
N TYR A 75 1.13 15.61 1.39
CA TYR A 75 2.04 16.15 2.40
C TYR A 75 1.80 17.65 2.65
N THR A 76 1.58 18.44 1.59
CA THR A 76 1.32 19.88 1.71
C THR A 76 -0.01 20.17 2.43
N LEU A 77 -1.04 19.39 2.13
CA LEU A 77 -2.38 19.56 2.69
C LEU A 77 -2.51 19.07 4.13
N THR A 78 -1.67 18.10 4.54
CA THR A 78 -1.79 17.42 5.83
C THR A 78 -0.64 17.68 6.80
N GLY A 79 0.55 18.00 6.29
CA GLY A 79 1.80 17.99 7.07
C GLY A 79 2.29 16.59 7.45
N LEU A 80 1.58 15.52 7.08
CA LEU A 80 1.95 14.14 7.38
C LEU A 80 2.93 13.60 6.34
N LYS A 81 4.05 13.03 6.79
CA LYS A 81 5.00 12.36 5.90
C LYS A 81 4.30 11.25 5.12
N VAL A 82 4.56 11.19 3.81
CA VAL A 82 3.99 10.18 2.92
C VAL A 82 5.07 9.18 2.51
N TYR A 83 4.94 7.96 3.03
CA TYR A 83 5.78 6.82 2.68
C TYR A 83 5.12 6.05 1.53
N ASN A 84 5.66 6.18 0.32
CA ASN A 84 5.05 5.59 -0.87
C ASN A 84 5.69 4.23 -1.21
N PHE A 85 4.92 3.16 -0.99
CA PHE A 85 5.27 1.76 -1.30
C PHE A 85 4.56 1.24 -2.56
N ALA A 86 3.75 2.09 -3.21
CA ALA A 86 2.98 1.74 -4.39
C ALA A 86 3.89 1.43 -5.57
N ARG A 87 3.35 0.71 -6.55
CA ARG A 87 4.10 0.32 -7.74
C ARG A 87 3.20 0.37 -8.96
N SER A 88 3.65 1.08 -9.98
CA SER A 88 2.93 1.12 -11.26
C SER A 88 2.78 -0.26 -11.87
N GLY A 89 1.63 -0.51 -12.51
CA GLY A 89 1.28 -1.82 -13.08
C GLY A 89 1.04 -2.95 -12.08
N ALA A 90 1.23 -2.75 -10.77
CA ALA A 90 1.00 -3.78 -9.77
C ALA A 90 -0.47 -4.20 -9.72
N ILE A 91 -0.71 -5.49 -9.58
CA ILE A 91 -2.05 -6.06 -9.34
C ILE A 91 -2.30 -6.16 -7.83
N SER A 92 -3.56 -6.41 -7.41
CA SER A 92 -3.90 -6.52 -5.98
C SER A 92 -3.00 -7.51 -5.22
N ARG A 93 -2.66 -8.65 -5.83
CA ARG A 93 -1.82 -9.70 -5.22
C ARG A 93 -0.42 -9.19 -4.87
N SER A 94 0.25 -8.52 -5.79
CA SER A 94 1.60 -8.01 -5.53
C SER A 94 1.57 -6.83 -4.56
N ILE A 95 0.50 -6.02 -4.55
CA ILE A 95 0.30 -4.97 -3.55
C ILE A 95 0.17 -5.59 -2.15
N ALA A 96 -0.63 -6.66 -1.99
CA ALA A 96 -0.77 -7.37 -0.73
C ALA A 96 0.53 -8.03 -0.25
N LEU A 97 1.28 -8.67 -1.16
CA LEU A 97 2.58 -9.26 -0.83
C LEU A 97 3.62 -8.20 -0.45
N ARG A 98 3.65 -7.05 -1.12
CA ARG A 98 4.50 -5.90 -0.76
C ARG A 98 4.09 -5.26 0.57
N ASN A 99 2.83 -5.35 0.92
CA ASN A 99 2.30 -4.97 2.22
C ASN A 99 2.61 -6.02 3.32
N ASP A 100 3.26 -7.14 3.00
CA ASP A 100 3.45 -8.26 3.92
C ASP A 100 2.12 -8.76 4.52
N ALA A 101 1.01 -8.61 3.78
CA ALA A 101 -0.33 -9.00 4.21
C ALA A 101 -0.48 -10.52 4.34
N TYR A 102 0.18 -11.23 3.44
CA TYR A 102 0.45 -12.65 3.50
C TYR A 102 1.78 -12.93 2.78
N ARG A 103 2.29 -14.15 2.92
CA ARG A 103 3.61 -14.52 2.40
C ARG A 103 3.52 -15.76 1.53
N LEU A 104 4.29 -15.75 0.47
CA LEU A 104 4.52 -16.94 -0.35
C LEU A 104 5.82 -17.61 0.10
N LYS A 105 5.91 -18.90 -0.18
CA LYS A 105 7.09 -19.70 0.09
C LYS A 105 7.80 -20.04 -1.21
N TYR A 106 9.13 -19.95 -1.18
CA TYR A 106 10.00 -20.21 -2.31
C TYR A 106 11.13 -21.17 -1.94
N THR A 107 11.68 -21.83 -2.94
CA THR A 107 12.77 -22.79 -2.81
C THR A 107 13.93 -22.33 -3.69
N PRO A 108 15.14 -22.10 -3.14
CA PRO A 108 16.29 -21.76 -3.98
C PRO A 108 16.68 -22.98 -4.83
N SER A 109 17.07 -22.74 -6.07
CA SER A 109 17.61 -23.77 -6.95
C SER A 109 18.83 -24.42 -6.29
N GLY A 110 18.83 -25.74 -6.18
CA GLY A 110 19.87 -26.48 -5.45
C GLY A 110 19.71 -26.49 -3.92
N GLY A 111 18.63 -25.92 -3.37
CA GLY A 111 18.29 -26.01 -1.94
C GLY A 111 19.18 -25.18 -1.02
N VAL A 112 19.94 -24.21 -1.55
CA VAL A 112 20.88 -23.40 -0.78
C VAL A 112 20.81 -21.94 -1.20
N VAL A 113 20.75 -21.02 -0.23
CA VAL A 113 21.12 -19.62 -0.45
C VAL A 113 22.65 -19.53 -0.37
N PRO A 114 23.35 -19.14 -1.45
CA PRO A 114 24.81 -19.18 -1.48
C PRO A 114 25.44 -18.19 -0.49
N ALA A 115 26.72 -18.42 -0.18
CA ALA A 115 27.52 -17.57 0.71
C ALA A 115 27.62 -16.11 0.21
N SER A 116 27.57 -15.92 -1.11
CA SER A 116 27.55 -14.61 -1.80
C SER A 116 26.81 -14.73 -3.13
N GLY A 117 26.40 -13.60 -3.70
CA GLY A 117 25.77 -13.55 -5.02
C GLY A 117 24.29 -13.96 -5.03
N SER A 118 23.87 -14.56 -6.12
CA SER A 118 22.47 -14.78 -6.47
C SER A 118 22.10 -16.24 -6.59
N VAL A 119 20.82 -16.55 -6.37
CA VAL A 119 20.21 -17.86 -6.62
C VAL A 119 18.79 -17.67 -7.14
N ASP A 120 18.42 -18.43 -8.16
CA ASP A 120 17.05 -18.45 -8.69
C ASP A 120 16.14 -19.26 -7.78
N PHE A 121 14.89 -18.83 -7.65
CA PHE A 121 13.86 -19.68 -7.10
C PHE A 121 13.40 -20.74 -8.11
N ALA A 122 13.01 -21.90 -7.61
CA ALA A 122 12.50 -23.01 -8.42
C ALA A 122 11.09 -22.72 -8.95
N GLU A 123 10.31 -21.94 -8.21
CA GLU A 123 8.97 -21.53 -8.57
C GLU A 123 9.00 -20.47 -9.69
N ALA A 124 8.26 -20.71 -10.77
CA ALA A 124 8.01 -19.74 -11.84
C ALA A 124 6.90 -18.75 -11.45
N ASP A 125 7.05 -18.07 -10.32
CA ASP A 125 6.07 -17.13 -9.77
C ASP A 125 6.73 -15.81 -9.38
N SER A 126 6.27 -14.71 -9.97
CA SER A 126 6.79 -13.36 -9.74
C SER A 126 6.40 -12.78 -8.37
N GLY A 127 5.39 -13.36 -7.69
CA GLY A 127 4.97 -12.97 -6.34
C GLY A 127 4.84 -11.45 -6.14
N PRO A 128 5.62 -10.83 -5.22
CA PRO A 128 5.53 -9.39 -4.97
C PRO A 128 5.99 -8.51 -6.14
N LEU A 129 6.63 -9.08 -7.16
CA LEU A 129 7.04 -8.38 -8.38
C LEU A 129 5.98 -8.45 -9.49
N GLN A 130 4.88 -9.18 -9.30
CA GLN A 130 3.86 -9.36 -10.33
C GLN A 130 3.20 -8.04 -10.75
N ILE A 131 3.20 -7.77 -12.04
CA ILE A 131 2.49 -6.63 -12.66
C ILE A 131 1.60 -7.09 -13.80
N VAL A 132 0.79 -6.19 -14.35
CA VAL A 132 -0.01 -6.44 -15.55
C VAL A 132 0.87 -7.02 -16.67
N GLY A 133 0.41 -8.10 -17.29
CA GLY A 133 1.17 -8.84 -18.30
C GLY A 133 2.33 -9.69 -17.78
N ASN A 134 2.59 -9.69 -16.47
CA ASN A 134 3.67 -10.44 -15.80
C ASN A 134 5.08 -10.24 -16.42
N VAL A 135 5.32 -9.05 -16.98
CA VAL A 135 6.58 -8.72 -17.67
C VAL A 135 7.74 -8.56 -16.68
N ALA A 136 8.98 -8.56 -17.18
CA ALA A 136 10.19 -8.42 -16.38
C ALA A 136 10.18 -7.16 -15.48
N VAL A 137 10.72 -7.30 -14.28
CA VAL A 137 10.79 -6.28 -13.23
C VAL A 137 12.16 -6.30 -12.54
N ALA A 138 12.88 -5.18 -12.65
CA ALA A 138 14.21 -4.99 -12.06
C ALA A 138 14.22 -4.05 -10.84
N ASP A 139 13.12 -4.03 -10.06
CA ASP A 139 12.93 -3.12 -8.92
C ASP A 139 13.97 -3.31 -7.78
N GLN A 140 14.70 -4.43 -7.76
CA GLN A 140 15.53 -4.86 -6.63
C GLN A 140 14.77 -4.78 -5.30
N LEU A 141 13.60 -5.41 -5.26
CA LEU A 141 12.71 -5.35 -4.10
C LEU A 141 13.40 -5.95 -2.89
N GLN A 142 13.58 -5.14 -1.84
CA GLN A 142 14.29 -5.53 -0.63
C GLN A 142 13.49 -6.55 0.18
N VAL A 143 14.14 -7.66 0.55
CA VAL A 143 13.49 -8.80 1.19
C VAL A 143 14.39 -9.44 2.27
N THR A 144 13.76 -10.27 3.10
CA THR A 144 14.43 -11.35 3.83
C THR A 144 13.91 -12.69 3.32
N PHE A 145 14.83 -13.62 3.06
CA PHE A 145 14.53 -14.98 2.63
C PHE A 145 15.41 -15.97 3.42
N ALA A 146 14.79 -16.97 4.05
CA ALA A 146 15.50 -17.94 4.92
C ALA A 146 16.43 -17.28 5.97
N GLY A 147 16.01 -16.14 6.52
CA GLY A 147 16.81 -15.34 7.48
C GLY A 147 17.93 -14.49 6.85
N VAL A 148 18.13 -14.57 5.53
CA VAL A 148 19.15 -13.80 4.81
C VAL A 148 18.53 -12.57 4.19
N ARG A 149 19.18 -11.42 4.38
CA ARG A 149 18.77 -10.15 3.76
C ARG A 149 19.30 -10.05 2.34
N GLY A 150 18.46 -9.59 1.43
CA GLY A 150 18.79 -9.44 0.02
C GLY A 150 17.73 -8.66 -0.74
N TYR A 151 17.72 -8.87 -2.04
CA TYR A 151 16.68 -8.34 -2.92
C TYR A 151 16.27 -9.37 -3.96
N VAL A 152 15.06 -9.19 -4.51
CA VAL A 152 14.56 -10.02 -5.61
C VAL A 152 14.33 -9.21 -6.88
N MET A 153 14.52 -9.87 -8.02
CA MET A 153 14.19 -9.38 -9.36
C MET A 153 13.43 -10.47 -10.13
N TRP A 154 12.66 -10.07 -11.14
CA TRP A 154 11.88 -10.96 -12.01
C TRP A 154 12.28 -10.72 -13.46
N ASP A 155 12.71 -11.75 -14.18
CA ASP A 155 13.16 -11.59 -15.58
C ASP A 155 12.04 -11.79 -16.63
N GLY A 156 10.80 -12.04 -16.17
CA GLY A 156 9.68 -12.44 -17.03
C GLY A 156 9.34 -13.94 -16.96
N SER A 157 10.22 -14.75 -16.35
CA SER A 157 10.11 -16.21 -16.26
C SER A 157 10.57 -16.78 -14.91
N LYS A 158 11.61 -16.20 -14.30
CA LYS A 158 12.20 -16.62 -13.03
C LYS A 158 12.44 -15.44 -12.10
N MET A 159 12.24 -15.71 -10.81
CA MET A 159 12.60 -14.77 -9.76
C MET A 159 13.97 -15.15 -9.19
N THR A 160 14.86 -14.18 -9.11
CA THR A 160 16.22 -14.35 -8.59
C THR A 160 16.36 -13.59 -7.28
N PHE A 161 16.86 -14.25 -6.23
CA PHE A 161 17.27 -13.63 -4.99
C PHE A 161 18.77 -13.35 -5.00
N THR A 162 19.17 -12.14 -4.65
CA THR A 162 20.57 -11.74 -4.47
C THR A 162 20.83 -11.36 -3.03
N ARG A 163 21.79 -12.04 -2.38
CA ARG A 163 22.24 -11.74 -1.02
C ARG A 163 22.90 -10.36 -0.97
N ALA A 164 22.53 -9.54 0.02
CA ALA A 164 23.06 -8.18 0.16
C ALA A 164 24.49 -8.14 0.71
N VAL A 165 24.83 -9.03 1.65
CA VAL A 165 26.14 -9.08 2.33
C VAL A 165 26.62 -10.52 2.38
N ALA A 166 27.87 -10.78 1.97
CA ALA A 166 28.46 -12.12 2.02
C ALA A 166 28.48 -12.69 3.46
N GLY A 167 28.37 -14.02 3.56
CA GLY A 167 28.41 -14.75 4.83
C GLY A 167 28.29 -16.25 4.59
N ASP A 168 27.84 -17.01 5.58
CA ASP A 168 27.71 -18.47 5.43
C ASP A 168 26.56 -18.85 4.49
N ALA A 169 26.74 -19.93 3.72
CA ALA A 169 25.67 -20.51 2.93
C ALA A 169 24.55 -21.04 3.84
N VAL A 170 23.29 -20.86 3.43
CA VAL A 170 22.13 -21.26 4.23
C VAL A 170 21.37 -22.37 3.48
N ALA A 171 21.31 -23.55 4.09
CA ALA A 171 20.50 -24.65 3.57
C ALA A 171 19.01 -24.36 3.75
N VAL A 172 18.24 -24.56 2.68
CA VAL A 172 16.79 -24.39 2.64
C VAL A 172 16.17 -25.75 2.29
N THR A 173 15.93 -26.55 3.32
CA THR A 173 15.43 -27.94 3.19
C THR A 173 13.93 -28.03 2.90
N GLN A 174 13.22 -26.92 3.09
CA GLN A 174 11.79 -26.76 2.79
C GLN A 174 11.54 -25.33 2.29
N ALA A 175 10.50 -25.14 1.48
CA ALA A 175 10.15 -23.82 0.96
C ALA A 175 10.00 -22.81 2.12
N ALA A 176 10.69 -21.68 2.01
CA ALA A 176 10.79 -20.65 3.05
C ALA A 176 10.02 -19.39 2.66
N GLU A 177 9.49 -18.67 3.63
CA GLU A 177 8.77 -17.42 3.37
C GLU A 177 9.70 -16.35 2.78
N LEU A 178 9.18 -15.64 1.78
CA LEU A 178 9.78 -14.40 1.28
C LEU A 178 9.09 -13.21 1.98
N ILE A 179 9.85 -12.48 2.79
CA ILE A 179 9.35 -11.35 3.57
C ILE A 179 9.78 -10.06 2.88
N VAL A 180 8.83 -9.25 2.44
CA VAL A 180 9.12 -7.93 1.86
C VAL A 180 9.43 -6.94 2.97
N LEU A 181 10.53 -6.21 2.83
CA LEU A 181 10.93 -5.18 3.78
C LEU A 181 10.29 -3.84 3.40
N PRO A 182 9.77 -3.05 4.36
CA PRO A 182 9.02 -1.83 4.06
C PRO A 182 9.96 -0.68 3.69
N TYR A 183 10.47 -0.73 2.47
CA TYR A 183 11.25 0.33 1.83
C TYR A 183 10.38 1.05 0.80
N THR A 184 10.36 2.39 0.86
CA THR A 184 9.64 3.19 -0.13
C THR A 184 10.16 2.90 -1.54
N SER A 185 9.25 2.76 -2.50
CA SER A 185 9.51 2.48 -3.92
C SER A 185 9.47 3.73 -4.78
N VAL A 186 8.85 4.80 -4.29
CA VAL A 186 8.66 6.06 -5.01
C VAL A 186 9.18 7.21 -4.16
N VAL A 187 9.94 8.12 -4.78
CA VAL A 187 10.35 9.36 -4.12
C VAL A 187 9.15 10.29 -3.95
N THR A 188 9.00 10.84 -2.75
CA THR A 188 7.99 11.88 -2.46
C THR A 188 8.71 13.18 -2.09
N SER A 189 7.99 14.31 -2.05
CA SER A 189 8.56 15.58 -1.59
C SER A 189 8.93 15.56 -0.09
N SER A 190 8.46 14.57 0.67
CA SER A 190 8.66 14.46 2.12
C SER A 190 9.55 13.28 2.54
N VAL A 191 9.65 12.24 1.70
CA VAL A 191 10.34 10.99 2.01
C VAL A 191 11.09 10.48 0.76
N PRO A 192 12.41 10.26 0.83
CA PRO A 192 13.18 9.67 -0.27
C PRO A 192 12.76 8.23 -0.60
N VAL A 193 13.02 7.79 -1.82
CA VAL A 193 12.98 6.37 -2.20
C VAL A 193 14.02 5.58 -1.39
N GLY A 194 13.74 4.31 -1.08
CA GLY A 194 14.62 3.47 -0.28
C GLY A 194 14.65 3.84 1.22
N THR A 195 13.66 4.59 1.70
CA THR A 195 13.50 4.87 3.13
C THR A 195 12.83 3.68 3.80
N HIS A 196 13.49 3.09 4.80
CA HIS A 196 12.92 2.04 5.64
C HIS A 196 11.88 2.61 6.60
N TYR A 197 10.67 2.05 6.63
CA TYR A 197 9.63 2.47 7.56
C TYR A 197 8.83 1.29 8.14
N PRO A 198 9.30 0.71 9.27
CA PRO A 198 8.63 -0.43 9.91
C PRO A 198 7.28 -0.06 10.54
N GLY A 199 7.03 1.23 10.77
CA GLY A 199 5.76 1.75 11.30
C GLY A 199 4.62 1.80 10.29
N THR A 200 4.82 1.35 9.05
CA THR A 200 3.81 1.47 7.99
C THR A 200 2.46 0.88 8.38
N HIS A 201 2.42 -0.32 8.99
CA HIS A 201 1.16 -0.97 9.40
C HIS A 201 0.38 -0.26 10.51
N GLU A 202 0.88 0.88 11.01
CA GLU A 202 0.25 1.73 12.03
C GLU A 202 -0.05 3.13 11.49
N ALA A 203 0.40 3.45 10.27
CA ALA A 203 0.12 4.69 9.56
C ALA A 203 -1.34 4.74 9.07
N VAL A 204 -1.73 5.89 8.52
CA VAL A 204 -2.93 5.95 7.70
C VAL A 204 -2.62 5.33 6.34
N TYR A 205 -3.34 4.28 5.95
CA TYR A 205 -3.23 3.75 4.60
C TYR A 205 -4.04 4.58 3.61
N VAL A 206 -3.47 4.89 2.45
CA VAL A 206 -4.24 5.22 1.25
C VAL A 206 -4.07 4.03 0.32
N LEU A 207 -5.20 3.42 -0.03
CA LEU A 207 -5.26 2.17 -0.78
C LEU A 207 -5.91 2.44 -2.13
N TRP A 208 -5.17 2.20 -3.20
CA TRP A 208 -5.67 2.21 -4.57
C TRP A 208 -5.28 0.92 -5.27
N ILE A 209 -6.13 -0.08 -5.18
CA ILE A 209 -5.82 -1.47 -5.55
C ILE A 209 -6.84 -1.98 -6.56
N GLY A 210 -6.44 -2.90 -7.44
CA GLY A 210 -7.37 -3.66 -8.29
C GLY A 210 -7.40 -3.28 -9.77
N ARG A 211 -6.99 -2.06 -10.17
CA ARG A 211 -7.07 -1.62 -11.58
C ARG A 211 -6.49 -2.59 -12.60
N ASN A 212 -5.33 -3.16 -12.27
CA ASN A 212 -4.54 -4.00 -13.18
C ASN A 212 -5.03 -5.45 -13.26
N ASN A 213 -6.00 -5.82 -12.42
CA ASN A 213 -6.68 -7.12 -12.45
C ASN A 213 -8.19 -6.96 -12.21
N ILE A 214 -8.79 -5.88 -12.72
CA ILE A 214 -10.15 -5.40 -12.40
C ILE A 214 -11.24 -6.45 -12.65
N SER A 215 -11.01 -7.39 -13.57
CA SER A 215 -11.95 -8.49 -13.87
C SER A 215 -11.90 -9.63 -12.84
N ASN A 216 -10.92 -9.65 -11.93
CA ASN A 216 -10.74 -10.69 -10.92
C ASN A 216 -11.16 -10.19 -9.53
N LEU A 217 -12.47 -9.98 -9.36
CA LEU A 217 -13.06 -9.42 -8.14
C LEU A 217 -12.73 -10.23 -6.88
N ALA A 218 -12.72 -11.56 -6.96
CA ALA A 218 -12.46 -12.44 -5.83
C ALA A 218 -11.02 -12.27 -5.29
N GLN A 219 -10.03 -12.19 -6.18
CA GLN A 219 -8.64 -11.96 -5.78
C GLN A 219 -8.47 -10.56 -5.16
N ILE A 220 -9.06 -9.52 -5.77
CA ILE A 220 -9.00 -8.15 -5.23
C ILE A 220 -9.61 -8.09 -3.83
N GLN A 221 -10.77 -8.71 -3.62
CA GLN A 221 -11.42 -8.79 -2.31
C GLN A 221 -10.53 -9.51 -1.28
N TYR A 222 -9.98 -10.67 -1.63
CA TYR A 222 -9.09 -11.42 -0.74
C TYR A 222 -7.86 -10.60 -0.33
N ASP A 223 -7.21 -9.97 -1.29
CA ASP A 223 -6.02 -9.14 -1.06
C ASP A 223 -6.31 -7.91 -0.21
N LEU A 224 -7.43 -7.24 -0.46
CA LEU A 224 -7.87 -6.09 0.33
C LEU A 224 -8.08 -6.46 1.80
N VAL A 225 -8.81 -7.55 2.04
CA VAL A 225 -9.09 -8.03 3.40
C VAL A 225 -7.79 -8.35 4.12
N ALA A 226 -6.86 -9.06 3.46
CA ALA A 226 -5.56 -9.38 4.04
C ALA A 226 -4.74 -8.12 4.38
N ILE A 227 -4.72 -7.10 3.50
CA ILE A 227 -4.03 -5.82 3.76
C ILE A 227 -4.61 -5.13 5.00
N VAL A 228 -5.94 -5.07 5.12
CA VAL A 228 -6.59 -4.46 6.29
C VAL A 228 -6.33 -5.28 7.56
N GLU A 229 -6.33 -6.61 7.47
CA GLU A 229 -5.98 -7.50 8.59
C GLU A 229 -4.55 -7.30 9.07
N ARG A 230 -3.62 -6.99 8.16
CA ARG A 230 -2.20 -6.75 8.47
C ARG A 230 -1.92 -5.52 9.32
N MET A 231 -2.83 -4.53 9.30
CA MET A 231 -2.71 -3.31 10.09
C MET A 231 -2.64 -3.62 11.60
N ARG A 232 -1.72 -2.95 12.30
CA ARG A 232 -1.35 -3.23 13.69
C ARG A 232 -1.93 -2.26 14.71
N SER A 233 -2.41 -1.09 14.30
CA SER A 233 -3.07 -0.17 15.23
C SER A 233 -4.43 -0.73 15.67
N GLN A 234 -4.84 -0.50 16.92
CA GLN A 234 -6.18 -0.90 17.37
C GLN A 234 -7.26 -0.13 16.62
N HIS A 235 -6.97 1.13 16.28
CA HIS A 235 -7.77 1.94 15.39
C HIS A 235 -7.16 1.89 14.00
N LYS A 236 -7.66 1.00 13.15
CA LYS A 236 -7.22 0.88 11.75
C LYS A 236 -7.70 2.09 10.96
N ARG A 237 -6.77 2.84 10.38
CA ARG A 237 -7.04 4.07 9.63
C ARG A 237 -6.62 3.87 8.20
N PHE A 238 -7.58 3.78 7.31
CA PHE A 238 -7.30 3.62 5.88
C PHE A 238 -8.37 4.29 5.04
N VAL A 239 -7.96 4.80 3.89
CA VAL A 239 -8.80 5.35 2.83
C VAL A 239 -8.76 4.36 1.68
N LEU A 240 -9.92 3.89 1.25
CA LEU A 240 -10.05 3.01 0.09
C LEU A 240 -10.57 3.84 -1.08
N CYS A 241 -9.66 4.12 -2.02
CA CYS A 241 -9.95 4.94 -3.19
C CYS A 241 -10.71 4.11 -4.25
N PRO A 242 -11.82 4.60 -4.80
CA PRO A 242 -12.49 3.96 -5.92
C PRO A 242 -11.62 3.93 -7.16
N GLU A 243 -11.76 2.86 -7.92
CA GLU A 243 -11.17 2.67 -9.23
C GLU A 243 -11.83 3.57 -10.27
N PHE A 244 -11.03 4.01 -11.25
CA PHE A 244 -11.48 4.89 -12.32
C PHE A 244 -11.72 4.11 -13.62
N THR A 245 -12.78 4.49 -14.31
CA THR A 245 -13.03 4.12 -15.70
C THR A 245 -11.97 4.75 -16.61
N GLN A 246 -11.56 4.05 -17.67
CA GLN A 246 -10.86 4.63 -18.80
C GLN A 246 -11.82 5.40 -19.71
N THR A 247 -11.27 6.24 -20.61
CA THR A 247 -12.07 6.95 -21.63
C THR A 247 -12.88 6.03 -22.54
N THR A 248 -12.44 4.78 -22.73
CA THR A 248 -13.13 3.76 -23.55
C THR A 248 -14.08 2.85 -22.76
N GLU A 249 -14.04 2.89 -21.43
CA GLU A 249 -14.90 2.09 -20.56
C GLU A 249 -16.22 2.83 -20.31
N THR A 250 -16.98 3.07 -21.37
CA THR A 250 -18.25 3.80 -21.31
C THR A 250 -19.37 2.95 -20.69
N THR A 251 -20.42 3.62 -20.23
CA THR A 251 -21.59 2.98 -19.58
C THR A 251 -22.13 1.83 -20.43
N GLY A 252 -22.30 0.66 -19.80
CA GLY A 252 -22.77 -0.56 -20.46
C GLY A 252 -21.66 -1.46 -21.00
N THR A 253 -20.42 -1.00 -21.08
CA THR A 253 -19.28 -1.87 -21.43
C THR A 253 -18.89 -2.80 -20.27
N THR A 254 -18.26 -3.92 -20.59
CA THR A 254 -17.73 -4.86 -19.58
C THR A 254 -16.70 -4.18 -18.67
N GLY A 255 -15.82 -3.33 -19.21
CA GLY A 255 -14.81 -2.61 -18.42
C GLY A 255 -15.45 -1.65 -17.41
N TYR A 256 -16.47 -0.89 -17.83
CA TYR A 256 -17.25 -0.04 -16.94
C TYR A 256 -17.88 -0.85 -15.80
N ASN A 257 -18.55 -1.96 -16.14
CA ASN A 257 -19.22 -2.81 -15.15
C ASN A 257 -18.23 -3.40 -14.14
N ASN A 258 -17.02 -3.79 -14.57
CA ASN A 258 -15.98 -4.29 -13.67
C ASN A 258 -15.50 -3.22 -12.69
N VAL A 259 -15.27 -1.98 -13.15
CA VAL A 259 -14.87 -0.86 -12.28
C VAL A 259 -15.94 -0.62 -11.20
N TYR A 260 -17.21 -0.53 -11.59
CA TYR A 260 -18.29 -0.31 -10.62
C TYR A 260 -18.53 -1.52 -9.71
N ALA A 261 -18.30 -2.75 -10.17
CA ALA A 261 -18.37 -3.95 -9.32
C ALA A 261 -17.29 -3.94 -8.23
N VAL A 262 -16.06 -3.56 -8.58
CA VAL A 262 -14.95 -3.41 -7.61
C VAL A 262 -15.28 -2.29 -6.60
N ASN A 263 -15.73 -1.13 -7.07
CA ASN A 263 -16.09 -0.01 -6.20
C ASN A 263 -17.28 -0.34 -5.27
N ALA A 264 -18.28 -1.08 -5.76
CA ALA A 264 -19.39 -1.57 -4.95
C ALA A 264 -18.90 -2.55 -3.88
N MET A 265 -17.98 -3.45 -4.22
CA MET A 265 -17.36 -4.39 -3.28
C MET A 265 -16.58 -3.65 -2.19
N TYR A 266 -15.79 -2.63 -2.56
CA TYR A 266 -15.08 -1.76 -1.59
C TYR A 266 -16.02 -1.12 -0.59
N LYS A 267 -17.08 -0.49 -1.10
CA LYS A 267 -18.10 0.15 -0.27
C LYS A 267 -18.85 -0.85 0.61
N SER A 268 -19.09 -2.07 0.13
CA SER A 268 -19.77 -3.10 0.90
C SER A 268 -18.92 -3.64 2.05
N LEU A 269 -17.61 -3.84 1.82
CA LEU A 269 -16.71 -4.39 2.84
C LEU A 269 -16.35 -3.35 3.90
N TYR A 270 -16.08 -2.11 3.46
CA TYR A 270 -15.58 -1.05 4.32
C TYR A 270 -16.29 0.29 4.04
N PRO A 271 -17.60 0.39 4.31
CA PRO A 271 -18.39 1.59 3.99
C PRO A 271 -17.83 2.85 4.65
N GLU A 272 -17.28 2.73 5.85
CA GLU A 272 -16.70 3.84 6.63
C GLU A 272 -15.32 4.29 6.15
N ASN A 273 -14.65 3.50 5.31
CA ASN A 273 -13.30 3.74 4.81
C ASN A 273 -13.27 3.94 3.28
N TYR A 274 -14.34 3.60 2.57
CA TYR A 274 -14.52 3.95 1.17
C TYR A 274 -14.52 5.47 1.02
N CYS A 275 -13.69 5.99 0.11
CA CYS A 275 -13.46 7.43 -0.06
C CYS A 275 -14.70 8.13 -0.65
N GLN A 276 -15.67 8.39 0.22
CA GLN A 276 -16.95 9.02 -0.07
C GLN A 276 -17.27 10.08 0.98
N ILE A 277 -17.75 11.22 0.51
CA ILE A 277 -18.15 12.36 1.31
C ILE A 277 -19.56 12.76 0.88
N ASP A 278 -20.50 12.77 1.83
CA ASP A 278 -21.87 13.24 1.62
C ASP A 278 -22.56 12.61 0.40
N GLY A 279 -22.33 11.30 0.22
CA GLY A 279 -22.92 10.50 -0.87
C GLY A 279 -22.14 10.53 -2.19
N VAL A 280 -21.14 11.41 -2.34
CA VAL A 280 -20.27 11.52 -3.52
C VAL A 280 -18.96 10.80 -3.27
N ASP A 281 -18.60 9.82 -4.10
CA ASP A 281 -17.27 9.18 -4.01
C ASP A 281 -16.19 9.89 -4.82
N LEU A 282 -14.92 9.55 -4.59
CA LEU A 282 -13.78 10.16 -5.27
C LEU A 282 -13.86 10.07 -6.81
N LEU A 283 -14.39 8.99 -7.38
CA LEU A 283 -14.59 8.86 -8.83
C LEU A 283 -15.68 9.83 -9.31
N GLN A 284 -16.82 9.88 -8.62
CA GLN A 284 -17.91 10.80 -8.94
C GLN A 284 -17.46 12.25 -8.84
N ASN A 285 -16.73 12.60 -7.77
CA ASN A 285 -16.13 13.92 -7.60
C ASN A 285 -15.13 14.24 -8.72
N PHE A 286 -14.27 13.30 -9.10
CA PHE A 286 -13.32 13.53 -10.21
C PHE A 286 -14.05 13.79 -11.53
N ARG A 287 -15.08 12.99 -11.84
CA ARG A 287 -15.90 13.14 -13.05
C ARG A 287 -16.68 14.46 -13.08
N SER A 288 -17.14 14.95 -11.92
CA SER A 288 -17.88 16.22 -11.86
C SER A 288 -17.03 17.46 -12.12
N HIS A 289 -15.69 17.32 -12.19
CA HIS A 289 -14.77 18.39 -12.57
C HIS A 289 -14.53 18.49 -14.10
N TYR A 290 -15.37 17.85 -14.92
CA TYR A 290 -15.33 18.03 -16.37
C TYR A 290 -15.49 19.51 -16.76
N ASN A 291 -14.85 19.94 -17.84
CA ASN A 291 -14.98 21.29 -18.35
C ASN A 291 -16.18 21.39 -19.32
N PRO A 292 -17.28 22.09 -18.99
CA PRO A 292 -18.45 22.18 -19.86
C PRO A 292 -18.22 22.96 -21.16
N ALA A 293 -17.12 23.71 -21.27
CA ALA A 293 -16.73 24.39 -22.50
C ALA A 293 -15.97 23.48 -23.49
N LEU A 294 -15.57 22.28 -23.06
CA LEU A 294 -14.88 21.29 -23.90
C LEU A 294 -15.85 20.16 -24.28
N PRO A 295 -16.21 20.01 -25.58
CA PRO A 295 -17.16 18.99 -26.02
C PRO A 295 -16.77 17.55 -25.64
N ASP A 296 -15.47 17.23 -25.64
CA ASP A 296 -14.98 15.89 -25.30
C ASP A 296 -15.17 15.55 -23.81
N ASP A 297 -15.01 16.54 -22.93
CA ASP A 297 -15.27 16.41 -21.50
C ASP A 297 -16.76 16.21 -21.21
N VAL A 298 -17.62 16.98 -21.89
CA VAL A 298 -19.09 16.82 -21.79
C VAL A 298 -19.49 15.42 -22.27
N THR A 299 -18.91 14.95 -23.37
CA THR A 299 -19.17 13.61 -23.92
C THR A 299 -18.74 12.53 -22.94
N ALA A 300 -17.53 12.63 -22.38
CA ALA A 300 -17.03 11.67 -21.40
C ALA A 300 -17.87 11.64 -20.12
N TYR A 301 -18.25 12.82 -19.59
CA TYR A 301 -19.12 12.93 -18.42
C TYR A 301 -20.44 12.19 -18.63
N ASN A 302 -21.11 12.45 -19.76
CA ASN A 302 -22.36 11.80 -20.16
C ASN A 302 -22.21 10.30 -20.43
N ALA A 303 -21.05 9.88 -20.94
CA ALA A 303 -20.74 8.48 -21.20
C ALA A 303 -20.38 7.68 -19.93
N GLY A 304 -20.23 8.34 -18.78
CA GLY A 304 -19.88 7.66 -17.53
C GLY A 304 -18.38 7.62 -17.22
N THR A 305 -17.54 8.27 -18.02
CA THR A 305 -16.08 8.12 -17.96
C THR A 305 -15.38 9.35 -17.38
N VAL A 306 -14.06 9.24 -17.20
CA VAL A 306 -13.18 10.31 -16.72
C VAL A 306 -13.03 11.42 -17.78
N PRO A 307 -12.93 12.71 -17.38
CA PRO A 307 -12.81 13.82 -18.33
C PRO A 307 -11.41 13.82 -19.00
N PRO A 308 -11.31 13.78 -20.35
CA PRO A 308 -10.03 13.79 -21.05
C PRO A 308 -9.12 14.97 -20.71
N SER A 309 -9.68 16.16 -20.42
CA SER A 309 -8.89 17.34 -20.05
C SER A 309 -8.14 17.20 -18.72
N LEU A 310 -8.52 16.24 -17.88
CA LEU A 310 -7.89 15.93 -16.59
C LEU A 310 -6.89 14.77 -16.66
N LEU A 311 -6.65 14.21 -17.85
CA LEU A 311 -5.71 13.11 -18.08
C LEU A 311 -4.39 13.61 -18.68
N ASN A 312 -3.34 12.81 -18.55
CA ASN A 312 -2.09 13.05 -19.29
C ASN A 312 -2.34 12.94 -20.81
N THR A 313 -1.65 13.77 -21.60
CA THR A 313 -1.79 13.75 -23.06
C THR A 313 -1.46 12.37 -23.62
N GLY A 314 -2.42 11.77 -24.34
CA GLY A 314 -2.28 10.42 -24.92
C GLY A 314 -2.56 9.27 -23.95
N ASP A 315 -2.94 9.58 -22.70
CA ASP A 315 -3.35 8.60 -21.70
C ASP A 315 -4.87 8.52 -21.61
N THR A 316 -5.41 7.33 -21.33
CA THR A 316 -6.85 7.07 -21.22
C THR A 316 -7.34 6.94 -19.78
N LEU A 317 -6.44 7.03 -18.80
CA LEU A 317 -6.73 6.72 -17.40
C LEU A 317 -6.02 7.62 -16.39
N HIS A 318 -4.73 7.88 -16.58
CA HIS A 318 -3.89 8.49 -15.55
C HIS A 318 -4.09 10.01 -15.52
N PRO A 319 -4.47 10.57 -14.36
CA PRO A 319 -4.69 12.01 -14.25
C PRO A 319 -3.41 12.83 -14.49
N ASN A 320 -3.58 14.01 -15.09
CA ASN A 320 -2.54 15.04 -15.14
C ASN A 320 -2.47 15.83 -13.82
N ASN A 321 -1.60 16.84 -13.75
CA ASN A 321 -1.40 17.62 -12.54
C ASN A 321 -2.67 18.26 -11.94
N ALA A 322 -3.62 18.69 -12.78
CA ALA A 322 -4.89 19.25 -12.33
C ALA A 322 -5.81 18.16 -11.75
N GLY A 323 -5.93 17.03 -12.45
CA GLY A 323 -6.66 15.87 -11.96
C GLY A 323 -6.10 15.30 -10.65
N ILE A 324 -4.76 15.25 -10.51
CA ILE A 324 -4.09 14.84 -9.28
C ILE A 324 -4.43 15.77 -8.12
N ALA A 325 -4.47 17.08 -8.35
CA ALA A 325 -4.81 18.05 -7.31
C ALA A 325 -6.25 17.87 -6.81
N ILE A 326 -7.20 17.57 -7.71
CA ILE A 326 -8.58 17.24 -7.36
C ILE A 326 -8.64 16.01 -6.46
N ASN A 327 -7.90 14.94 -6.81
CA ASN A 327 -7.86 13.73 -6.02
C ASN A 327 -7.23 13.96 -4.63
N ALA A 328 -6.11 14.67 -4.56
CA ALA A 328 -5.44 15.00 -3.30
C ALA A 328 -6.34 15.81 -2.37
N ALA A 329 -7.04 16.82 -2.90
CA ALA A 329 -7.97 17.65 -2.14
C ALA A 329 -9.12 16.82 -1.56
N PHE A 330 -9.72 15.94 -2.35
CA PHE A 330 -10.83 15.10 -1.90
C PHE A 330 -10.41 14.06 -0.86
N ILE A 331 -9.26 13.40 -1.07
CA ILE A 331 -8.67 12.49 -0.07
C ILE A 331 -8.39 13.24 1.24
N ASN A 332 -7.81 14.44 1.18
CA ASN A 332 -7.58 15.27 2.37
C ASN A 332 -8.89 15.63 3.10
N GLN A 333 -9.94 16.03 2.37
CA GLN A 333 -11.25 16.29 2.99
C GLN A 333 -11.80 15.06 3.69
N PHE A 334 -11.62 13.88 3.11
CA PHE A 334 -12.00 12.62 3.75
C PHE A 334 -11.19 12.41 5.05
N LEU A 335 -9.87 12.59 5.02
CA LEU A 335 -9.01 12.49 6.21
C LEU A 335 -9.44 13.47 7.31
N ILE A 336 -9.77 14.72 6.97
CA ILE A 336 -10.28 15.72 7.90
C ILE A 336 -11.59 15.26 8.53
N LYS A 337 -12.56 14.78 7.73
CA LYS A 337 -13.85 14.27 8.25
C LYS A 337 -13.68 13.08 9.19
N LYS A 338 -12.65 12.25 8.98
CA LYS A 338 -12.33 11.12 9.87
C LYS A 338 -11.48 11.51 11.09
N GLY A 339 -10.95 12.74 11.15
CA GLY A 339 -10.03 13.19 12.20
C GLY A 339 -8.66 12.53 12.11
N TRP A 340 -8.18 12.22 10.90
CA TRP A 340 -6.90 11.54 10.67
C TRP A 340 -5.80 12.44 10.10
N ASN A 341 -6.14 13.70 9.82
CA ASN A 341 -5.20 14.74 9.40
C ASN A 341 -4.52 15.35 10.63
#